data_AF-A0A3P7Q0M3-F1
#
_entry.id   AF-A0A3P7Q0M3-F1
#
_cell.length_a   1.000
_cell.length_b   1.000
_cell.length_c   1.000
_cell.angle_alpha   90.00
_cell.angle_beta   90.00
_cell.angle_gamma   90.00
#
_symmetry.space_group_name_H-M   'P 1'
#
loop_
_entity.id
_entity.type
_entity.pdbx_description
1 polymer ?
#
loop_
_entity_poly.entity_id
_entity_poly.type
_entity_poly.pdbx_seq_one_letter_code
_entity_poly.pdbx_strand_id
1 'polypeptide(L)'
;MLDSKFPPIVQHYGACVLYETINDSWEYCSSKQEIVQRLKNILIEKLTMGAHMQNQSITNKLSSSLASFILYCIPDIWPDPFGDIATLWSGQPELLLRVLTEIAAEFHRVRLPLRQRGVVKSILKQTIPNLIKIIEIVLNGENIPPSLKNAAVECAEQWLKLPGNDLAEWHSHLHLILLNIADDWYCLFFRSLFCFYFLQDFLIT
;
A
#
# COMPACT_ATOMS: atom_id res chain seq x y z
N MET A 1 20.72 -2.83 -12.21
CA MET A 1 20.66 -3.69 -11.01
C MET A 1 19.33 -4.43 -10.91
N LEU A 2 18.20 -3.78 -11.20
CA LEU A 2 16.86 -4.39 -11.26
C LEU A 2 16.56 -5.24 -12.52
N ASP A 3 17.59 -5.60 -13.28
CA ASP A 3 17.43 -6.36 -14.52
C ASP A 3 17.45 -7.86 -14.16
N SER A 4 16.59 -8.67 -14.78
CA SER A 4 16.47 -10.10 -14.50
C SER A 4 17.75 -10.88 -14.80
N LYS A 5 18.67 -10.32 -15.59
CA LYS A 5 20.00 -10.89 -15.84
C LYS A 5 20.89 -10.95 -14.58
N PHE A 6 20.59 -10.16 -13.56
CA PHE A 6 21.37 -10.15 -12.33
C PHE A 6 20.80 -11.16 -11.31
N PRO A 7 21.62 -11.73 -10.41
CA PRO A 7 21.13 -12.59 -9.34
C PRO A 7 20.13 -11.86 -8.42
N PRO A 8 19.18 -12.56 -7.77
CA PRO A 8 18.16 -11.95 -6.92
C PRO A 8 18.72 -11.03 -5.82
N ILE A 9 19.88 -11.35 -5.25
CA ILE A 9 20.53 -10.51 -4.23
C ILE A 9 20.98 -9.15 -4.77
N VAL A 10 21.47 -9.10 -6.01
CA VAL A 10 21.88 -7.85 -6.69
C VAL A 10 20.65 -7.03 -7.06
N GLN A 11 19.58 -7.70 -7.49
CA GLN A 11 18.31 -7.04 -7.77
C GLN A 11 17.70 -6.45 -6.50
N HIS A 12 17.68 -7.20 -5.39
CA HIS A 12 17.20 -6.72 -4.10
C HIS A 12 18.00 -5.51 -3.61
N TYR A 13 19.33 -5.57 -3.67
CA TYR A 13 20.17 -4.42 -3.34
C TYR A 13 19.86 -3.21 -4.25
N GLY A 14 19.64 -3.42 -5.54
CA GLY A 14 19.17 -2.36 -6.45
C GLY A 14 17.83 -1.75 -6.04
N ALA A 15 16.89 -2.56 -5.52
CA ALA A 15 15.61 -2.06 -5.00
C ALA A 15 15.79 -1.26 -3.70
N CYS A 16 16.70 -1.69 -2.82
CA CYS A 16 17.05 -0.92 -1.61
C CYS A 16 17.64 0.45 -1.96
N VAL A 17 18.60 0.50 -2.88
CA VAL A 17 19.21 1.77 -3.33
C VAL A 17 18.16 2.69 -3.94
N LEU A 18 17.21 2.15 -4.72
CA LEU A 18 16.11 2.93 -5.29
C LEU A 18 15.21 3.53 -4.19
N TYR A 19 14.82 2.72 -3.21
CA TYR A 19 14.04 3.15 -2.04
C TYR A 19 14.75 4.26 -1.26
N GLU A 20 16.03 4.08 -0.96
CA GLU A 20 16.86 5.06 -0.24
C GLU A 20 17.00 6.35 -1.05
N THR A 21 17.26 6.26 -2.35
CA THR A 21 17.37 7.43 -3.24
C THR A 21 16.08 8.26 -3.26
N ILE A 22 14.91 7.60 -3.32
CA ILE A 22 13.61 8.28 -3.29
C ILE A 22 13.43 9.01 -1.96
N ASN A 23 13.80 8.39 -0.83
CA ASN A 23 13.57 8.95 0.50
C ASN A 23 14.58 10.02 0.91
N ASP A 24 15.86 9.86 0.56
CA ASP A 24 16.94 10.73 1.01
C ASP A 24 17.32 11.80 -0.02
N SER A 25 16.94 11.65 -1.29
CA SER A 25 17.28 12.58 -2.38
C SER A 25 16.04 13.04 -3.17
N TRP A 26 14.87 13.08 -2.53
CA TRP A 26 13.62 13.47 -3.19
C TRP A 26 13.67 14.86 -3.82
N GLU A 27 14.21 15.86 -3.10
CA GLU A 27 14.31 17.24 -3.59
C GLU A 27 15.10 17.34 -4.90
N TYR A 28 16.16 16.54 -5.04
CA TYR A 28 16.91 16.46 -6.28
C TYR A 28 16.11 15.76 -7.38
N CYS A 29 15.43 14.66 -7.06
CA CYS A 29 14.62 13.92 -8.04
C CYS A 29 13.47 14.76 -8.58
N SER A 30 12.75 15.47 -7.70
CA SER A 30 11.58 16.28 -8.04
C SER A 30 11.93 17.53 -8.87
N SER A 31 13.18 18.02 -8.77
CA SER A 31 13.67 19.12 -9.62
C SER A 31 13.77 18.77 -11.12
N LYS A 32 13.72 17.48 -11.47
CA LYS A 32 13.91 16.98 -12.85
C LYS A 32 12.76 16.07 -13.27
N GLN A 33 11.83 16.60 -14.04
CA GLN A 33 10.64 15.87 -14.50
C GLN A 33 10.97 14.55 -15.23
N GLU A 34 12.05 14.51 -16.01
CA GLU A 34 12.50 13.28 -16.68
C GLU A 34 12.84 12.16 -15.68
N ILE A 35 13.51 12.50 -14.57
CA ILE A 35 13.86 11.54 -13.52
C ILE A 35 12.59 11.02 -12.85
N VAL A 36 11.66 11.91 -12.48
CA VAL A 36 10.37 11.54 -11.89
C VAL A 36 9.61 10.56 -12.78
N GLN A 37 9.47 10.86 -14.08
CA GLN A 37 8.76 10.00 -15.01
C GLN A 37 9.45 8.65 -15.19
N ARG A 38 10.79 8.64 -15.26
CA ARG A 38 11.56 7.41 -15.39
C ARG A 38 11.45 6.55 -14.14
N LEU A 39 11.46 7.15 -12.95
CA LEU A 39 11.23 6.44 -11.67
C LEU A 39 9.84 5.81 -11.65
N LYS A 40 8.78 6.58 -11.97
CA LYS A 40 7.40 6.06 -12.09
C LYS A 40 7.34 4.85 -13.02
N ASN A 41 7.89 4.98 -14.23
CA ASN A 41 7.85 3.93 -15.23
C ASN A 41 8.62 2.68 -14.78
N ILE A 42 9.84 2.83 -14.25
CA ILE A 42 10.65 1.68 -13.79
C ILE A 42 9.95 0.94 -12.64
N LEU A 43 9.41 1.66 -11.66
CA LEU A 43 8.73 1.04 -10.52
C LEU A 43 7.50 0.25 -10.96
N ILE A 44 6.65 0.86 -11.79
CA ILE A 44 5.46 0.23 -12.33
C ILE A 44 5.81 -0.98 -13.20
N GLU A 45 6.76 -0.83 -14.13
CA GLU A 45 7.20 -1.91 -15.03
C GLU A 45 7.73 -3.09 -14.22
N LYS A 46 8.64 -2.84 -13.27
CA LYS A 46 9.28 -3.93 -12.50
C LYS A 46 8.32 -4.63 -11.57
N LEU A 47 7.36 -3.94 -10.97
CA LEU A 47 6.30 -4.57 -10.17
C LEU A 47 5.35 -5.38 -11.05
N THR A 48 4.92 -4.84 -12.18
CA THR A 48 3.98 -5.51 -13.10
C THR A 48 4.59 -6.77 -13.72
N MET A 49 5.87 -6.73 -14.12
CA MET A 49 6.58 -7.91 -14.62
C MET A 49 6.93 -8.89 -13.48
N GLY A 50 7.09 -8.37 -12.26
CA GLY A 50 7.53 -9.12 -11.09
C GLY A 50 6.45 -9.93 -10.39
N ALA A 51 5.18 -9.60 -10.61
CA ALA A 51 4.03 -10.12 -9.86
C ALA A 51 4.01 -11.65 -9.73
N HIS A 52 4.52 -12.39 -10.73
CA HIS A 52 4.53 -13.85 -10.72
C HIS A 52 5.93 -14.48 -10.72
N MET A 53 6.99 -13.70 -10.95
CA MET A 53 8.33 -14.25 -11.21
C MET A 53 9.43 -13.72 -10.29
N GLN A 54 9.22 -12.58 -9.62
CA GLN A 54 10.24 -11.98 -8.78
C GLN A 54 10.27 -12.59 -7.37
N ASN A 55 11.47 -12.58 -6.78
CA ASN A 55 11.65 -12.94 -5.39
C ASN A 55 10.86 -11.96 -4.51
N GLN A 56 10.12 -12.48 -3.52
CA GLN A 56 9.28 -11.69 -2.62
C GLN A 56 10.02 -10.51 -1.98
N SER A 57 11.30 -10.68 -1.63
CA SER A 57 12.12 -9.59 -1.05
C SER A 57 12.31 -8.41 -2.00
N ILE A 58 12.38 -8.66 -3.31
CA ILE A 58 12.49 -7.62 -4.36
C ILE A 58 11.14 -6.94 -4.50
N THR A 59 10.07 -7.72 -4.67
CA THR A 59 8.70 -7.20 -4.83
C THR A 59 8.29 -6.34 -3.64
N ASN A 60 8.57 -6.78 -2.41
CA ASN A 60 8.29 -6.02 -1.20
C ASN A 60 9.00 -4.66 -1.22
N LYS A 61 10.32 -4.65 -1.48
CA LYS A 61 11.08 -3.40 -1.48
C LYS A 61 10.70 -2.45 -2.62
N LEU A 62 10.39 -2.98 -3.81
CA LEU A 62 9.85 -2.18 -4.92
C LEU A 62 8.47 -1.61 -4.60
N SER A 63 7.62 -2.37 -3.89
CA SER A 63 6.29 -1.91 -3.46
C SER A 63 6.42 -0.77 -2.46
N SER A 64 7.30 -0.88 -1.46
CA SER A 64 7.61 0.23 -0.54
C SER A 64 8.21 1.44 -1.29
N SER A 65 9.07 1.20 -2.29
CA SER A 65 9.65 2.29 -3.11
C SER A 65 8.58 3.06 -3.88
N LEU A 66 7.64 2.35 -4.50
CA LEU A 66 6.52 2.97 -5.20
C LEU A 66 5.58 3.69 -4.24
N ALA A 67 5.31 3.11 -3.07
CA ALA A 67 4.52 3.74 -2.02
C ALA A 67 5.14 5.07 -1.56
N SER A 68 6.43 5.09 -1.20
CA SER A 68 7.13 6.35 -0.85
C SER A 68 7.08 7.34 -2.03
N PHE A 69 7.35 6.89 -3.26
CA PHE A 69 7.30 7.73 -4.46
C PHE A 69 5.93 8.38 -4.66
N ILE A 70 4.84 7.60 -4.53
CA ILE A 70 3.46 8.10 -4.64
C ILE A 70 3.22 9.21 -3.60
N LEU A 71 3.57 8.96 -2.33
CA LEU A 71 3.36 9.91 -1.23
C LEU A 71 4.11 11.23 -1.44
N TYR A 72 5.29 11.18 -2.05
CA TYR A 72 6.05 12.37 -2.41
C TYR A 72 5.50 13.12 -3.64
N CYS A 73 4.83 12.41 -4.56
CA CYS A 73 4.28 13.00 -5.78
C CYS A 73 2.92 13.70 -5.59
N ILE A 74 2.12 13.27 -4.60
CA ILE A 74 0.80 13.86 -4.38
C ILE A 74 0.89 15.21 -3.64
N PRO A 75 0.10 16.22 -4.04
CA PRO A 75 -0.81 16.23 -5.19
C PRO A 75 -0.19 16.74 -6.50
N ASP A 76 0.94 17.45 -6.44
CA ASP A 76 1.36 18.36 -7.51
C ASP A 76 1.99 17.66 -8.74
N ILE A 77 2.66 16.53 -8.53
CA ILE A 77 3.42 15.82 -9.56
C ILE A 77 2.60 14.68 -10.16
N TRP A 78 1.88 13.95 -9.30
CA TRP A 78 1.00 12.87 -9.70
C TRP A 78 -0.36 13.06 -9.01
N PRO A 79 -1.34 13.67 -9.68
CA PRO A 79 -2.59 14.07 -9.02
C PRO A 79 -3.50 12.92 -8.60
N ASP A 80 -3.57 11.84 -9.40
CA ASP A 80 -4.42 10.68 -9.11
C ASP A 80 -3.65 9.35 -9.25
N PRO A 81 -2.72 9.05 -8.34
CA PRO A 81 -1.98 7.79 -8.37
C PRO A 81 -2.86 6.60 -8.04
N PHE A 82 -3.89 6.77 -7.22
CA PHE A 82 -4.76 5.68 -6.79
C PHE A 82 -5.65 5.18 -7.92
N GLY A 83 -6.28 6.09 -8.67
CA GLY A 83 -7.06 5.75 -9.87
C GLY A 83 -6.19 5.10 -10.95
N ASP A 84 -5.00 5.65 -11.19
CA ASP A 84 -4.04 5.12 -12.18
C ASP A 84 -3.64 3.66 -11.87
N ILE A 85 -3.19 3.38 -10.64
CA ILE A 85 -2.74 2.02 -10.28
C ILE A 85 -3.90 1.03 -10.17
N ALA A 86 -5.08 1.47 -9.70
CA ALA A 86 -6.27 0.61 -9.63
C ALA A 86 -6.73 0.18 -11.04
N THR A 87 -6.67 1.11 -12.00
CA THR A 87 -6.97 0.82 -13.41
C THR A 87 -5.93 -0.13 -14.00
N LEU A 88 -4.65 0.18 -13.80
CA LEU A 88 -3.53 -0.58 -14.36
C LEU A 88 -3.47 -2.04 -13.83
N TRP A 89 -3.74 -2.24 -12.55
CA TRP A 89 -3.66 -3.54 -11.88
C TRP A 89 -5.03 -4.13 -11.54
N SER A 90 -6.08 -3.72 -12.26
CA SER A 90 -7.41 -4.32 -12.17
C SER A 90 -7.41 -5.85 -12.38
N GLY A 91 -6.52 -6.35 -13.24
CA GLY A 91 -6.28 -7.79 -13.46
C GLY A 91 -5.28 -8.44 -12.50
N GLN A 92 -4.70 -7.70 -11.55
CA GLN A 92 -3.69 -8.17 -10.60
C GLN A 92 -4.01 -7.66 -9.17
N PRO A 93 -5.16 -8.07 -8.59
CA PRO A 93 -5.66 -7.48 -7.33
C PRO A 93 -4.71 -7.69 -6.14
N GLU A 94 -3.95 -8.79 -6.10
CA GLU A 94 -2.98 -9.02 -5.03
C GLU A 94 -1.82 -8.00 -5.07
N LEU A 95 -1.34 -7.65 -6.27
CA LEU A 95 -0.31 -6.62 -6.44
C LEU A 95 -0.85 -5.24 -6.06
N LEU A 96 -2.07 -4.93 -6.51
CA LEU A 96 -2.76 -3.69 -6.17
C LEU A 96 -2.88 -3.51 -4.65
N LEU A 97 -3.45 -4.51 -3.96
CA LEU A 97 -3.60 -4.49 -2.50
C LEU A 97 -2.24 -4.36 -1.81
N ARG A 98 -1.21 -5.07 -2.28
CA ARG A 98 0.14 -4.95 -1.73
C ARG A 98 0.67 -3.52 -1.77
N VAL A 99 0.56 -2.83 -2.91
CA VAL A 99 1.04 -1.44 -3.02
C VAL A 99 0.17 -0.50 -2.18
N LEU A 100 -1.16 -0.70 -2.15
CA LEU A 100 -2.06 0.08 -1.29
C LEU A 100 -1.70 -0.09 0.19
N THR A 101 -1.41 -1.30 0.64
CA THR A 101 -0.93 -1.61 2.00
C THR A 101 0.36 -0.86 2.31
N GLU A 102 1.33 -0.89 1.40
CA GLU A 102 2.61 -0.19 1.55
C GLU A 102 2.45 1.34 1.58
N ILE A 103 1.50 1.92 0.83
CA ILE A 103 1.22 3.38 0.90
C ILE A 103 0.83 3.79 2.31
N ALA A 104 -0.06 3.04 2.98
CA ALA A 104 -0.45 3.32 4.35
C ALA A 104 0.73 3.15 5.33
N ALA A 105 1.52 2.09 5.17
CA ALA A 105 2.69 1.84 6.01
C ALA A 105 3.78 2.92 5.84
N GLU A 106 4.07 3.33 4.61
CA GLU A 106 5.10 4.31 4.28
C GLU A 106 4.73 5.74 4.70
N PHE A 107 3.44 6.06 4.85
CA PHE A 107 3.02 7.37 5.35
C PHE A 107 3.63 7.72 6.72
N HIS A 108 3.89 6.71 7.56
CA HIS A 108 4.57 6.92 8.84
C HIS A 108 6.08 7.18 8.70
N ARG A 109 6.70 6.72 7.60
CA ARG A 109 8.16 6.73 7.37
C ARG A 109 8.63 7.90 6.49
N VAL A 110 7.81 8.35 5.54
CA VAL A 110 8.19 9.45 4.65
C VAL A 110 8.45 10.74 5.42
N ARG A 111 9.50 11.46 5.01
CA ARG A 111 9.98 12.70 5.64
C ARG A 111 9.43 13.91 4.89
N LEU A 112 8.13 14.11 4.98
CA LEU A 112 7.45 15.25 4.36
C LEU A 112 7.48 16.49 5.29
N PRO A 113 7.66 17.72 4.76
CA PRO A 113 7.38 18.94 5.51
C PRO A 113 5.97 18.94 6.10
N LEU A 114 5.79 19.51 7.29
CA LEU A 114 4.52 19.43 8.04
C LEU A 114 3.28 19.84 7.21
N ARG A 115 3.40 20.90 6.41
CA ARG A 115 2.33 21.36 5.51
C ARG A 115 1.97 20.31 4.46
N GLN A 116 2.98 19.75 3.78
CA GLN A 116 2.78 18.71 2.77
C GLN A 116 2.20 17.43 3.40
N ARG A 117 2.69 17.05 4.58
CA ARG A 117 2.17 15.89 5.32
C ARG A 117 0.68 16.03 5.61
N GLY A 118 0.19 17.22 5.97
CA GLY A 118 -1.23 17.50 6.17
C GLY A 118 -2.07 17.37 4.90
N VAL A 119 -1.54 17.84 3.76
CA VAL A 119 -2.18 17.68 2.44
C VAL A 119 -2.28 16.21 2.06
N VAL A 120 -1.16 15.48 2.13
CA VAL A 120 -1.09 14.03 1.85
C VAL A 120 -2.07 13.26 2.72
N LYS A 121 -2.10 13.54 4.04
CA LYS A 121 -3.06 12.94 4.97
C LYS A 121 -4.51 13.14 4.54
N SER A 122 -4.84 14.34 4.07
CA SER A 122 -6.21 14.67 3.63
C SER A 122 -6.59 13.92 2.35
N ILE A 123 -5.65 13.79 1.40
CA ILE A 123 -5.86 13.00 0.18
C ILE A 123 -6.03 11.51 0.52
N LEU A 124 -5.18 10.95 1.39
CA LEU A 124 -5.32 9.55 1.83
C LEU A 124 -6.70 9.28 2.42
N LYS A 125 -7.21 10.19 3.27
CA LYS A 125 -8.58 10.08 3.80
C LYS A 125 -9.65 10.07 2.72
N GLN A 126 -9.53 10.95 1.72
CA GLN A 126 -10.47 11.00 0.59
C GLN A 126 -10.44 9.71 -0.26
N THR A 127 -9.34 8.96 -0.24
CA THR A 127 -9.21 7.68 -0.93
C THR A 127 -9.89 6.52 -0.19
N ILE A 128 -10.12 6.63 1.13
CA ILE A 128 -10.67 5.53 1.97
C ILE A 128 -11.96 4.92 1.39
N PRO A 129 -12.98 5.69 0.94
CA PRO A 129 -14.19 5.10 0.38
C PRO A 129 -13.95 4.23 -0.86
N ASN A 130 -12.99 4.59 -1.71
CA ASN A 130 -12.65 3.80 -2.90
C ASN A 130 -11.83 2.56 -2.54
N LEU A 131 -10.92 2.69 -1.57
CA LEU A 131 -10.18 1.56 -1.03
C LEU A 131 -11.11 0.50 -0.43
N ILE A 132 -12.07 0.93 0.40
CA ILE A 132 -13.06 0.06 1.02
C ILE A 132 -13.79 -0.74 -0.06
N LYS A 133 -14.29 -0.07 -1.13
CA LYS A 133 -14.95 -0.76 -2.25
C LYS A 133 -14.06 -1.81 -2.90
N ILE A 134 -12.76 -1.54 -3.09
CA ILE A 134 -11.82 -2.53 -3.64
C ILE A 134 -11.71 -3.74 -2.71
N ILE A 135 -11.57 -3.51 -1.40
CA ILE A 135 -11.50 -4.58 -0.40
C ILE A 135 -12.79 -5.41 -0.37
N GLU A 136 -13.95 -4.76 -0.42
CA GLU A 136 -15.25 -5.44 -0.47
C GLU A 136 -15.42 -6.30 -1.73
N ILE A 137 -15.07 -5.77 -2.91
CA ILE A 137 -15.13 -6.51 -4.17
C ILE A 137 -14.26 -7.76 -4.07
N VAL A 138 -13.06 -7.63 -3.50
CA VAL A 138 -12.16 -8.77 -3.32
C VAL A 138 -12.73 -9.77 -2.31
N LEU A 139 -13.16 -9.34 -1.13
CA LEU A 139 -13.63 -10.23 -0.06
C LEU A 139 -14.96 -10.92 -0.38
N ASN A 140 -15.82 -10.31 -1.19
CA ASN A 140 -17.09 -10.89 -1.65
C ASN A 140 -16.93 -11.78 -2.90
N GLY A 141 -15.72 -11.87 -3.47
CA GLY A 141 -15.47 -12.69 -4.64
C GLY A 141 -15.65 -14.19 -4.35
N GLU A 142 -16.32 -14.90 -5.27
CA GLU A 142 -16.41 -16.35 -5.22
C GLU A 142 -15.05 -17.00 -5.51
N ASN A 143 -14.70 -18.07 -4.79
CA ASN A 143 -13.47 -18.86 -5.00
C ASN A 143 -12.15 -18.07 -4.94
N ILE A 144 -12.11 -16.95 -4.21
CA ILE A 144 -10.88 -16.19 -4.01
C ILE A 144 -9.84 -17.00 -3.21
N PRO A 145 -8.56 -16.99 -3.63
CA PRO A 145 -7.51 -17.73 -2.92
C PRO A 145 -7.27 -17.12 -1.52
N PRO A 146 -6.89 -17.93 -0.51
CA PRO A 146 -6.60 -17.44 0.84
C PRO A 146 -5.53 -16.34 0.89
N SER A 147 -4.54 -16.37 -0.02
CA SER A 147 -3.52 -15.31 -0.12
C SER A 147 -4.12 -13.94 -0.42
N LEU A 148 -5.11 -13.90 -1.32
CA LEU A 148 -5.78 -12.66 -1.72
C LEU A 148 -6.70 -12.13 -0.61
N LYS A 149 -7.44 -13.02 0.08
CA LYS A 149 -8.19 -12.64 1.29
C LYS A 149 -7.29 -12.00 2.34
N ASN A 150 -6.16 -12.66 2.65
CA ASN A 150 -5.19 -12.17 3.61
C ASN A 150 -4.59 -10.82 3.22
N ALA A 151 -4.29 -10.61 1.92
CA ALA A 151 -3.82 -9.33 1.41
C ALA A 151 -4.85 -8.21 1.58
N ALA A 152 -6.15 -8.50 1.37
CA ALA A 152 -7.23 -7.53 1.54
C ALA A 152 -7.43 -7.14 3.01
N VAL A 153 -7.41 -8.12 3.92
CA VAL A 153 -7.46 -7.90 5.37
C VAL A 153 -6.25 -7.09 5.85
N GLU A 154 -5.05 -7.46 5.43
CA GLU A 154 -3.83 -6.72 5.79
C GLU A 154 -3.85 -5.27 5.28
N CYS A 155 -4.40 -5.06 4.08
CA CYS A 155 -4.62 -3.73 3.55
C CYS A 155 -5.53 -2.91 4.46
N ALA A 156 -6.70 -3.44 4.83
CA ALA A 156 -7.59 -2.79 5.78
C ALA A 156 -6.88 -2.47 7.11
N GLU A 157 -6.15 -3.43 7.68
CA GLU A 157 -5.41 -3.27 8.94
C GLU A 157 -4.40 -2.12 8.87
N GLN A 158 -3.61 -2.01 7.80
CA GLN A 158 -2.64 -0.92 7.66
C GLN A 158 -3.30 0.43 7.46
N TRP A 159 -4.37 0.47 6.67
CA TRP A 159 -5.09 1.71 6.45
C TRP A 159 -5.76 2.20 7.72
N LEU A 160 -6.35 1.33 8.54
CA LEU A 160 -6.94 1.67 9.84
C LEU A 160 -5.95 2.32 10.82
N LYS A 161 -4.65 2.00 10.72
CA LYS A 161 -3.58 2.60 11.54
C LYS A 161 -3.22 4.04 11.16
N LEU A 162 -3.71 4.54 10.01
CA LEU A 162 -3.45 5.91 9.61
C LEU A 162 -4.04 6.90 10.63
N PRO A 163 -3.32 7.99 10.93
CA PRO A 163 -3.73 8.89 12.00
C PRO A 163 -5.03 9.61 11.64
N GLY A 164 -5.96 9.65 12.59
CA GLY A 164 -7.22 10.37 12.46
C GLY A 164 -8.23 9.74 11.51
N ASN A 165 -8.10 8.45 11.19
CA ASN A 165 -9.22 7.71 10.61
C ASN A 165 -10.42 7.77 11.54
N ASP A 166 -11.59 7.89 10.93
CA ASP A 166 -12.85 7.75 11.64
C ASP A 166 -13.34 6.30 11.47
N LEU A 167 -13.48 5.60 12.59
CA LEU A 167 -14.04 4.25 12.63
C LEU A 167 -15.46 4.20 12.02
N ALA A 168 -16.20 5.30 12.04
CA ALA A 168 -17.52 5.40 11.44
C ALA A 168 -17.50 5.14 9.92
N GLU A 169 -16.44 5.57 9.21
CA GLU A 169 -16.30 5.32 7.76
C GLU A 169 -16.09 3.83 7.46
N TRP A 170 -15.49 3.11 8.41
CA TRP A 170 -15.24 1.67 8.30
C TRP A 170 -16.38 0.82 8.83
N HIS A 171 -17.23 1.37 9.71
CA HIS A 171 -18.25 0.63 10.47
C HIS A 171 -19.11 -0.30 9.61
N SER A 172 -19.66 0.19 8.49
CA SER A 172 -20.49 -0.63 7.61
C SER A 172 -19.73 -1.76 6.91
N HIS A 173 -18.40 -1.75 6.93
CA HIS A 173 -17.52 -2.67 6.21
C HIS A 173 -16.71 -3.57 7.16
N LEU A 174 -16.57 -3.17 8.43
CA LEU A 174 -15.84 -3.93 9.46
C LEU A 174 -16.41 -5.34 9.62
N HIS A 175 -17.72 -5.54 9.46
CA HIS A 175 -18.31 -6.87 9.57
C HIS A 175 -17.73 -7.84 8.52
N LEU A 176 -17.52 -7.43 7.27
CA LEU A 176 -16.92 -8.26 6.22
C LEU A 176 -15.47 -8.63 6.55
N ILE A 177 -14.72 -7.65 7.06
CA ILE A 177 -13.32 -7.84 7.45
C ILE A 177 -13.25 -8.81 8.65
N LEU A 178 -14.06 -8.59 9.68
CA LEU A 178 -14.11 -9.42 10.89
C LEU A 178 -14.57 -10.85 10.59
N LEU A 179 -15.56 -11.05 9.71
CA LEU A 179 -16.00 -12.38 9.27
C LEU A 179 -14.87 -13.14 8.58
N ASN A 180 -14.14 -12.50 7.66
CA ASN A 180 -13.01 -13.14 6.97
C ASN A 180 -11.81 -13.39 7.90
N ILE A 181 -11.65 -12.63 9.00
CA ILE A 181 -10.66 -12.93 10.05
C ILE A 181 -11.12 -14.12 10.91
N ALA A 182 -12.42 -14.22 11.20
CA ALA A 182 -12.97 -15.24 12.09
C ALA A 182 -12.95 -16.66 11.49
N ASP A 183 -12.86 -16.81 10.17
CA ASP A 183 -12.70 -18.13 9.54
C ASP A 183 -11.29 -18.73 9.72
N ASP A 184 -10.30 -17.93 10.11
CA ASP A 184 -8.90 -18.34 10.27
C ASP A 184 -8.53 -18.43 11.76
N TRP A 185 -9.00 -19.47 12.45
CA TRP A 185 -8.88 -19.61 13.92
C TRP A 185 -7.43 -19.59 14.44
N TYR A 186 -6.45 -19.87 13.59
CA TYR A 186 -5.02 -19.78 13.91
C TYR A 186 -4.46 -18.36 13.87
N CYS A 187 -5.05 -17.44 13.08
CA CYS A 187 -4.61 -16.04 13.00
C CYS A 187 -5.14 -15.19 14.15
N LEU A 188 -6.20 -15.62 14.82
CA LEU A 188 -6.86 -14.90 15.91
C LEU A 188 -5.93 -14.65 17.11
N PHE A 189 -4.92 -15.48 17.40
CA PHE A 189 -4.17 -15.31 18.66
C PHE A 189 -3.22 -14.10 18.68
N PHE A 190 -2.78 -13.59 17.52
CA PHE A 190 -1.88 -12.43 17.45
C PHE A 190 -2.49 -11.21 16.72
N ARG A 191 -3.44 -11.41 15.79
CA ARG A 191 -4.15 -10.30 15.11
C ARG A 191 -5.36 -9.79 15.89
N SER A 192 -6.01 -10.64 16.71
CA SER A 192 -7.20 -10.23 17.47
C SER A 192 -6.90 -9.15 18.50
N LEU A 193 -5.68 -9.05 19.02
CA LEU A 193 -5.34 -8.03 20.02
C LEU A 193 -5.61 -6.61 19.48
N PHE A 194 -5.34 -6.36 18.20
CA PHE A 194 -5.62 -5.05 17.58
C PHE A 194 -7.11 -4.81 17.43
N CYS A 195 -7.88 -5.80 16.95
CA CYS A 195 -9.34 -5.68 16.91
C CYS A 195 -9.94 -5.53 18.32
N PHE A 196 -9.38 -6.23 19.31
CA PHE A 196 -9.85 -6.18 20.70
C PHE A 196 -9.54 -4.83 21.35
N TYR A 197 -8.32 -4.30 21.21
CA TYR A 197 -7.97 -2.98 21.72
C TYR A 197 -8.73 -1.86 20.99
N PHE A 198 -8.88 -1.95 19.67
CA PHE A 198 -9.57 -0.94 18.86
C PHE A 198 -11.10 -0.96 19.06
N LEU A 199 -11.70 -2.14 19.28
CA LEU A 199 -13.11 -2.27 19.69
C LEU A 199 -13.31 -1.89 21.16
N GLN A 200 -12.34 -2.14 22.03
CA GLN A 200 -12.40 -1.76 23.44
C GLN A 200 -12.37 -0.24 23.62
N ASP A 201 -11.58 0.49 22.82
CA ASP A 201 -11.61 1.96 22.82
C ASP A 201 -12.94 2.53 22.30
N PHE A 202 -13.61 1.83 21.37
CA PHE A 202 -14.90 2.23 20.80
C PHE A 202 -16.12 1.84 21.67
N LEU A 203 -16.02 0.80 22.50
CA LEU A 203 -17.07 0.40 23.44
C LEU A 203 -17.03 1.18 24.77
N ILE A 204 -15.95 1.93 25.02
CA ILE A 204 -15.73 2.72 26.24
C ILE A 204 -15.97 4.23 26.02
N THR A 205 -16.20 4.67 24.77
CA THR A 205 -16.62 6.05 24.43
C THR A 205 -18.07 6.11 23.98
#